data_AF-A0A7C2AMI8-F1
#
_entry.id   AF-A0A7C2AMI8-F1
#
_cell.length_a   1.000
_cell.length_b   1.000
_cell.length_c   1.000
_cell.angle_alpha   90.00
_cell.angle_beta   90.00
_cell.angle_gamma   90.00
#
_symmetry.space_group_name_H-M   'P 1'
#
loop_
_entity.id
_entity.type
_entity.pdbx_description
1 polymer ?
#
loop_
_entity_poly.entity_id
_entity_poly.type
_entity_poly.pdbx_seq_one_letter_code
_entity_poly.pdbx_strand_id
1 'polypeptide(L)' 'MNTNSIIFTASVWTLPILLAVTLHEAAHGWAAWKLGDDTAKRLGRVTFNPLRHIDLFGTILPPALLLLA' A
#
# COMPACT_ATOMS: atom_id res chain seq x y z
N MET A 1 22.47 -15.78 8.93
CA MET A 1 21.96 -14.55 9.59
C MET A 1 21.26 -14.95 10.86
N ASN A 2 21.45 -14.21 11.94
CA ASN A 2 20.82 -14.52 13.23
C ASN A 2 19.33 -14.14 13.18
N THR A 3 18.43 -14.93 13.77
CA THR A 3 16.97 -14.66 13.68
C THR A 3 16.62 -13.25 14.19
N ASN A 4 17.28 -12.80 15.25
CA ASN A 4 17.14 -11.45 15.80
C ASN A 4 17.52 -10.35 14.80
N SER A 5 18.61 -10.55 14.05
CA SER A 5 19.03 -9.59 13.02
C SER A 5 18.02 -9.51 11.87
N ILE A 6 17.43 -10.64 11.47
CA ILE A 6 16.40 -10.66 10.42
C ILE A 6 15.15 -9.92 10.87
N ILE A 7 14.66 -10.18 12.09
CA ILE A 7 13.47 -9.51 12.64
C ILE A 7 13.69 -8.01 12.76
N PHE A 8 14.87 -7.60 13.24
CA PHE A 8 15.23 -6.19 13.37
C PHE A 8 15.25 -5.50 12.01
N THR A 9 15.96 -6.07 11.03
CA THR A 9 16.00 -5.51 9.67
C THR A 9 14.61 -5.45 9.03
N ALA A 10 13.82 -6.53 9.13
CA ALA A 10 12.46 -6.54 8.60
C ALA A 10 11.59 -5.43 9.24
N SER A 11 11.68 -5.25 10.55
CA SER A 11 10.91 -4.22 11.26
C SER A 11 11.27 -2.80 10.80
N VAL A 12 12.56 -2.52 10.64
CA VAL A 12 13.07 -1.20 10.23
C VAL A 12 12.66 -0.84 8.79
N TRP A 13 12.54 -1.82 7.90
CA TRP A 13 12.18 -1.56 6.50
C TRP A 13 10.68 -1.68 6.24
N THR A 14 10.05 -2.77 6.67
CA THR A 14 8.68 -3.10 6.30
C THR A 14 7.67 -2.15 6.94
N LEU A 15 7.82 -1.82 8.23
CA LEU A 15 6.84 -0.99 8.94
C LEU A 15 6.78 0.44 8.36
N PRO A 16 7.90 1.15 8.17
CA PRO A 16 7.85 2.51 7.62
C PRO A 16 7.37 2.54 6.18
N ILE A 17 7.80 1.59 5.34
CA ILE A 17 7.36 1.52 3.93
C ILE A 17 5.86 1.27 3.84
N LEU A 18 5.35 0.30 4.62
CA LEU A 18 3.93 -0.04 4.61
C LEU A 18 3.07 1.15 5.06
N LEU A 19 3.51 1.87 6.09
CA LEU A 19 2.83 3.09 6.52
C LEU A 19 2.92 4.21 5.46
N ALA A 20 4.11 4.43 4.89
CA ALA A 20 4.35 5.49 3.92
C ALA A 20 3.48 5.31 2.67
N VAL A 21 3.43 4.11 2.11
CA VAL A 21 2.61 3.79 0.92
C VAL A 21 1.12 3.93 1.24
N THR A 22 0.67 3.38 2.37
CA THR A 22 -0.75 3.48 2.77
C THR A 22 -1.19 4.93 2.90
N LEU A 23 -0.38 5.77 3.56
CA LEU A 23 -0.67 7.19 3.73
C LEU A 23 -0.63 7.94 2.39
N HIS A 24 0.35 7.63 1.53
CA HIS A 24 0.50 8.24 0.22
C HIS A 24 -0.74 8.00 -0.67
N GLU A 25 -1.20 6.75 -0.75
CA GLU A 25 -2.36 6.39 -1.56
C GLU A 25 -3.68 6.92 -0.97
N ALA A 26 -3.83 6.86 0.36
CA ALA A 26 -4.98 7.46 1.04
C ALA A 26 -5.04 8.99 0.82
N ALA A 27 -3.88 9.67 0.77
CA ALA A 27 -3.79 11.10 0.49
C ALA A 27 -4.20 11.42 -0.95
N HIS A 28 -3.79 10.62 -1.94
CA HIS A 28 -4.26 10.76 -3.32
C HIS A 28 -5.78 10.61 -3.41
N GLY A 29 -6.33 9.56 -2.79
CA GLY A 29 -7.78 9.35 -2.78
C GLY A 29 -8.54 10.46 -2.05
N TRP A 30 -7.97 11.02 -0.99
CA TRP A 30 -8.52 12.17 -0.30
C TRP A 30 -8.51 13.43 -1.17
N ALA A 31 -7.38 13.72 -1.83
CA ALA A 31 -7.24 14.88 -2.70
C ALA A 31 -8.19 14.80 -3.90
N ALA A 32 -8.29 13.63 -4.55
CA ALA A 32 -9.23 13.36 -5.63
C ALA A 32 -10.67 13.61 -5.18
N TRP A 33 -11.06 13.12 -4.01
CA TRP A 33 -12.39 13.37 -3.45
C TRP A 33 -12.65 14.86 -3.21
N LYS A 34 -11.67 15.60 -2.70
CA LYS A 34 -11.80 17.05 -2.50
C LYS A 34 -11.88 17.84 -3.81
N LEU A 35 -11.34 17.29 -4.90
CA LEU A 35 -11.40 17.84 -6.25
C LEU A 35 -12.60 17.33 -7.07
N GLY A 36 -13.47 16.50 -6.48
CA GLY A 36 -14.74 16.07 -7.08
C GLY A 36 -14.78 14.62 -7.59
N ASP A 37 -13.68 13.88 -7.57
CA ASP A 37 -13.67 12.45 -7.89
C ASP A 37 -13.81 11.61 -6.61
N ASP A 38 -15.02 11.12 -6.35
CA ASP A 38 -15.33 10.34 -5.16
C ASP A 38 -15.08 8.83 -5.32
N THR A 39 -14.47 8.37 -6.41
CA THR A 39 -14.27 6.94 -6.71
C THR A 39 -13.52 6.21 -5.58
N ALA A 40 -12.34 6.71 -5.19
CA ALA A 40 -11.54 6.11 -4.12
C ALA A 40 -12.27 6.13 -2.77
N LYS A 41 -13.04 7.18 -2.50
CA LYS A 41 -13.85 7.29 -1.28
C LYS A 41 -14.98 6.28 -1.27
N ARG A 42 -15.74 6.14 -2.36
CA ARG A 42 -16.85 5.19 -2.49
C ARG A 42 -16.39 3.74 -2.38
N LEU A 43 -15.17 3.46 -2.84
CA LEU A 43 -14.53 2.15 -2.69
C LEU A 43 -13.94 1.91 -1.28
N GLY A 44 -14.04 2.89 -0.37
CA GLY A 44 -13.53 2.77 1.00
C GLY A 44 -11.99 2.75 1.08
N ARG A 45 -11.30 3.30 0.07
CA ARG A 45 -9.84 3.34 -0.03
C ARG A 45 -9.21 4.58 0.61
N VAL A 46 -9.99 5.60 0.97
CA VAL A 46 -9.50 6.75 1.77
C VAL A 46 -9.44 6.35 3.25
N THR A 47 -8.43 5.56 3.62
CA THR A 47 -8.31 4.95 4.95
C THR A 47 -6.85 4.70 5.31
N PHE A 48 -6.53 4.59 6.60
CA PHE A 48 -5.20 4.20 7.07
C PHE A 48 -5.02 2.68 7.18
N ASN A 49 -6.00 1.89 6.73
CA ASN A 49 -5.89 0.45 6.69
C ASN A 49 -5.09 0.00 5.45
N PRO A 50 -3.86 -0.53 5.60
CA PRO A 50 -3.02 -0.99 4.49
C PRO A 50 -3.70 -2.09 3.65
N LEU A 51 -4.53 -2.93 4.29
CA LEU A 51 -5.20 -4.04 3.62
C LEU A 51 -6.25 -3.58 2.60
N ARG A 52 -6.75 -2.35 2.72
CA ARG A 52 -7.75 -1.77 1.79
C ARG A 52 -7.14 -1.28 0.49
N HIS A 53 -5.81 -1.20 0.45
CA HIS A 53 -5.02 -0.70 -0.67
C HIS A 53 -4.46 -1.84 -1.51
N ILE A 54 -4.40 -3.05 -0.95
CA ILE A 54 -3.96 -4.25 -1.66
C ILE A 54 -5.09 -4.73 -2.57
N ASP A 55 -4.80 -4.85 -3.87
CA ASP A 55 -5.71 -5.44 -4.83
C ASP A 55 -5.00 -6.39 -5.79
N LEU A 56 -5.75 -7.36 -6.31
CA LEU A 56 -5.19 -8.42 -7.15
C LEU A 56 -4.58 -7.88 -8.45
N PHE A 57 -5.16 -6.82 -9.03
CA PHE A 57 -4.76 -6.28 -10.31
C PHE A 57 -3.66 -5.22 -10.19
N GLY A 58 -3.71 -4.38 -9.16
CA GLY A 58 -2.77 -3.28 -8.92
C GLY A 58 -1.56 -3.69 -8.09
N THR A 59 -1.73 -4.57 -7.10
CA THR A 59 -0.62 -4.95 -6.20
C THR A 59 0.00 -6.30 -6.54
N ILE A 60 -0.79 -7.30 -6.97
CA ILE A 60 -0.31 -8.68 -7.14
C ILE A 60 0.06 -8.99 -8.59
N LEU A 61 -0.78 -8.60 -9.55
CA LEU A 61 -0.58 -8.90 -10.97
C LEU A 61 0.73 -8.30 -11.53
N PRO A 62 1.12 -7.04 -11.25
CA PRO A 62 2.32 -6.47 -11.86
C PRO A 62 3.61 -7.17 -11.40
N PRO A 63 3.83 -7.44 -10.09
CA PRO A 63 4.97 -8.26 -9.66
C PRO A 63 4.93 -9.68 -10.22
N ALA A 64 3.76 -10.31 -10.30
CA ALA A 64 3.64 -11.66 -10.86
C ALA A 64 4.02 -11.71 -12.35
N LEU A 65 3.59 -10.71 -13.13
CA LEU A 65 3.96 -10.60 -14.53
C LEU A 65 5.48 -10.38 -14.68
N LEU A 66 6.07 -9.51 -13.86
CA LEU A 66 7.51 -9.25 -13.87
C LEU A 66 8.36 -10.48 -13.52
N LEU A 67 7.83 -11.42 -12.73
CA LEU A 67 8.53 -12.66 -12.38
C LEU A 67 8.39 -13.77 -13.44
N LEU A 68 7.38 -13.70 -14.30
CA LEU A 68 7.07 -14.69 -15.34
C LEU A 68 7.55 -14.28 -16.74
N ALA A 69 7.91 -13.00 -16.92
CA ALA A 69 8.51 -12.44 -18.12
C ALA A 69 10.03 -12.64 -18.14
#